data_AF-A0A5J4NLP3-F1
#
_entry.id   AF-A0A5J4NLP3-F1
#
_cell.length_a   1.000
_cell.length_b   1.000
_cell.length_c   1.000
_cell.angle_alpha   90.00
_cell.angle_beta   90.00
_cell.angle_gamma   90.00
#
_symmetry.space_group_name_H-M   'P 1'
#
loop_
_entity.id
_entity.type
_entity.pdbx_description
1 polymer ?
#
loop_
_entity_poly.entity_id
_entity_poly.type
_entity_poly.pdbx_seq_one_letter_code
_entity_poly.pdbx_strand_id
1 'polypeptide(L)'
;MKRQNVRTLSLTVVTFTYLLLGAAVFDAFESTFEVEEENRLSRAATELRNKYNMSEDDFDRITQLGIQMKPYKAGTQWKFAGAFYFATTVITTIGMYMESICGFVQFLLFLYCVHKNVRFMRA
;
A
#
# COMPACT_ATOMS: atom_id res chain seq x y z
N MET A 1 22.58 6.81 -35.07
CA MET A 1 22.19 6.04 -33.86
C MET A 1 21.48 4.77 -34.27
N LYS A 2 21.81 3.61 -33.67
CA LYS A 2 21.13 2.34 -33.98
C LYS A 2 19.63 2.49 -33.69
N ARG A 3 18.76 2.01 -34.59
CA ARG A 3 17.28 2.09 -34.46
C ARG A 3 16.76 1.55 -33.12
N GLN A 4 17.47 0.59 -32.51
CA GLN A 4 17.13 0.02 -31.21
C GLN A 4 17.31 1.03 -30.07
N ASN A 5 18.42 1.77 -30.02
CA ASN A 5 18.65 2.79 -28.99
C ASN A 5 17.63 3.93 -29.06
N VAL A 6 17.17 4.29 -30.26
CA VAL A 6 16.12 5.32 -30.43
C VAL A 6 14.79 4.86 -29.83
N ARG A 7 14.43 3.59 -30.04
CA ARG A 7 13.19 3.01 -29.49
C ARG A 7 13.22 2.97 -27.96
N THR A 8 14.33 2.49 -27.38
CA THR A 8 14.48 2.44 -25.92
C THR A 8 14.45 3.84 -25.30
N LEU A 9 15.20 4.79 -25.87
CA LEU A 9 15.23 6.16 -25.36
C LEU A 9 13.87 6.85 -25.44
N SER A 10 13.15 6.66 -26.56
CA SER A 10 11.80 7.21 -26.73
C SER A 10 10.82 6.64 -25.69
N LEU A 11 10.85 5.33 -25.46
CA LEU A 11 9.98 4.67 -24.48
C LEU A 11 10.26 5.18 -23.06
N THR A 12 11.53 5.33 -22.71
CA THR A 12 11.94 5.92 -21.43
C THR A 12 11.40 7.33 -21.26
N VAL A 13 11.58 8.22 -22.25
CA VAL A 13 11.10 9.62 -22.17
C VAL A 13 9.58 9.67 -22.04
N VAL A 14 8.83 8.92 -22.86
CA VAL A 14 7.36 8.87 -22.76
C VAL A 14 6.89 8.36 -21.40
N THR A 15 7.56 7.34 -20.85
CA THR A 15 7.21 6.77 -19.54
C THR A 15 7.47 7.79 -18.43
N PHE A 16 8.59 8.51 -18.47
CA PHE A 16 8.86 9.58 -17.50
C PHE A 16 7.84 10.70 -17.58
N THR A 17 7.48 11.15 -18.79
CA THR A 17 6.44 12.18 -18.96
C THR A 17 5.08 11.69 -18.45
N TYR A 18 4.72 10.43 -18.69
CA TYR A 18 3.48 9.83 -18.17
C TYR A 18 3.45 9.84 -16.63
N LEU A 19 4.56 9.47 -15.98
CA LEU A 19 4.66 9.49 -14.52
C LEU A 19 4.55 10.92 -13.96
N LEU A 20 5.21 11.90 -14.59
CA LEU A 20 5.13 13.30 -14.16
C LEU A 20 3.72 13.88 -14.31
N LEU A 21 3.04 13.58 -15.42
CA LEU A 21 1.65 13.98 -15.63
C LEU A 21 0.72 13.30 -14.61
N GLY A 22 0.90 12.00 -14.39
CA GLY A 22 0.15 11.27 -13.37
C GLY A 22 0.33 11.86 -11.97
N ALA A 23 1.58 12.19 -11.59
CA ALA A 23 1.87 12.83 -10.30
C ALA A 23 1.19 14.20 -10.17
N ALA A 24 1.24 15.04 -11.21
CA ALA A 24 0.59 16.35 -11.18
C ALA A 24 -0.94 16.25 -11.10
N VAL A 25 -1.53 15.27 -11.79
CA VAL A 25 -2.97 15.00 -11.70
C VAL A 25 -3.32 14.52 -10.29
N PHE A 26 -2.67 13.49 -9.77
CA PHE A 26 -2.96 13.00 -8.42
C PHE A 26 -2.75 14.07 -7.35
N ASP A 27 -1.71 14.89 -7.45
CA ASP A 27 -1.49 16.02 -6.55
C ASP A 27 -2.65 17.03 -6.59
N ALA A 28 -3.13 17.41 -7.78
CA ALA A 28 -4.23 18.36 -7.91
C ALA A 28 -5.58 17.81 -7.42
N PHE A 29 -5.80 16.50 -7.50
CA PHE A 29 -7.08 15.87 -7.14
C PHE A 29 -7.11 15.37 -5.69
N GLU A 30 -6.04 14.77 -5.17
CA GLU A 30 -6.05 14.06 -3.89
C GLU A 30 -5.45 14.87 -2.73
N SER A 31 -4.55 15.82 -2.99
CA SER A 31 -3.84 16.53 -1.91
C SER A 31 -4.76 17.34 -0.99
N THR A 32 -5.77 18.00 -1.57
CA THR A 32 -6.74 18.80 -0.80
C THR A 32 -7.65 17.92 0.04
N PHE A 33 -8.07 16.78 -0.52
CA PHE A 33 -8.89 15.79 0.17
C PHE A 33 -8.14 15.14 1.33
N GLU A 34 -6.86 14.80 1.14
CA GLU A 34 -6.01 14.24 2.19
C GLU A 34 -5.91 15.18 3.41
N VAL A 35 -5.63 16.47 3.17
CA VAL A 35 -5.53 17.48 4.25
C VAL A 35 -6.87 17.69 4.95
N GLU A 36 -7.98 17.72 4.20
CA GLU A 36 -9.31 17.86 4.80
C GLU A 36 -9.68 16.64 5.66
N GLU A 37 -9.41 15.44 5.18
CA GLU A 37 -9.64 14.19 5.93
C GLU A 37 -8.76 14.10 7.18
N GLU A 38 -7.48 14.47 7.10
CA GLU A 38 -6.59 14.53 8.26
C GLU A 38 -7.16 15.47 9.33
N ASN A 39 -7.59 16.67 8.93
CA ASN A 39 -8.20 17.63 9.84
C ASN A 39 -9.51 17.11 10.43
N ARG A 40 -10.36 16.46 9.63
CA ARG A 40 -11.62 15.88 10.09
C ARG A 40 -11.39 14.77 11.11
N LEU A 41 -10.43 13.87 10.85
CA LEU A 41 -10.07 12.77 11.73
C LEU A 41 -9.44 13.27 13.03
N SER A 42 -8.54 14.25 12.95
CA SER A 42 -7.88 14.87 14.13
C SER A 42 -8.89 15.57 15.05
N ARG A 43 -9.87 16.27 14.47
CA ARG A 43 -10.98 16.88 15.24
C ARG A 43 -11.82 15.81 15.94
N ALA A 44 -12.25 14.78 15.20
CA ALA A 44 -13.03 13.68 15.78
C ALA A 44 -12.27 12.94 16.89
N ALA A 45 -10.96 12.72 16.73
CA ALA A 45 -10.09 12.14 17.74
C ALA A 45 -10.04 13.01 19.01
N THR A 46 -9.86 14.31 18.84
CA THR A 46 -9.82 15.28 19.96
C THR A 46 -11.17 15.36 20.69
N GLU A 47 -12.28 15.38 19.95
CA GLU A 47 -13.63 15.35 20.52
C GLU A 47 -13.87 14.08 21.34
N LEU A 48 -13.48 12.91 20.84
CA LEU A 48 -13.58 11.65 21.57
C LEU A 48 -12.71 11.64 22.83
N ARG A 49 -11.46 12.09 22.73
CA ARG A 49 -10.55 12.20 23.87
C ARG A 49 -11.15 13.07 24.98
N ASN A 50 -11.66 14.25 24.63
CA ASN A 50 -12.27 15.18 25.57
C ASN A 50 -13.57 14.63 26.17
N LYS A 51 -14.42 14.01 25.34
CA LYS A 51 -15.70 13.42 25.78
C LYS A 51 -15.53 12.35 26.86
N TYR A 52 -14.45 11.57 26.80
CA TYR A 52 -14.17 10.49 27.73
C TYR A 52 -13.04 10.81 28.74
N ASN A 53 -12.54 12.06 28.78
CA ASN A 53 -11.44 12.50 29.65
C ASN A 53 -10.20 11.58 29.59
N MET A 54 -9.81 11.17 28.38
CA MET A 54 -8.67 10.26 28.20
C MET A 54 -7.32 10.99 28.24
N SER A 55 -6.34 10.38 28.91
CA SER A 55 -4.93 10.79 28.80
C SER A 55 -4.43 10.57 27.36
N GLU A 56 -3.42 11.34 26.96
CA GLU A 56 -2.79 11.20 25.64
C GLU A 56 -2.18 9.81 25.45
N ASP A 57 -1.44 9.33 26.46
CA ASP A 57 -0.83 8.00 26.46
C ASP A 57 -1.84 6.86 26.31
N ASP A 58 -3.01 6.99 26.96
CA ASP A 58 -4.06 5.96 26.91
C ASP A 58 -4.78 5.96 25.56
N PHE A 59 -5.00 7.14 24.99
CA PHE A 59 -5.58 7.29 23.66
C PHE A 59 -4.68 6.68 22.57
N ASP A 60 -3.37 6.91 22.67
CA ASP A 60 -2.38 6.35 21.75
C ASP A 60 -2.32 4.83 21.87
N ARG A 61 -2.32 4.29 23.10
CA ARG A 61 -2.36 2.84 23.33
C ARG A 61 -3.61 2.21 22.71
N ILE A 62 -4.78 2.80 22.91
CA ILE A 62 -6.04 2.27 22.34
C ILE A 62 -6.00 2.35 20.80
N THR A 63 -5.48 3.42 20.23
CA THR A 63 -5.36 3.58 18.78
C THR A 63 -4.39 2.55 18.19
N GLN A 64 -3.24 2.33 18.83
CA GLN A 64 -2.29 1.28 18.44
C GLN A 64 -2.92 -0.11 18.52
N LEU A 65 -3.66 -0.41 19.58
CA LEU A 65 -4.42 -1.66 19.68
C LEU A 65 -5.45 -1.78 18.55
N GLY A 66 -6.13 -0.70 18.19
CA GLY A 66 -7.06 -0.64 17.06
C GLY A 66 -6.40 -1.02 15.72
N ILE A 67 -5.20 -0.48 15.46
CA ILE A 67 -4.40 -0.79 14.27
C ILE A 67 -4.00 -2.27 14.26
N GLN A 68 -3.50 -2.79 15.39
CA GLN A 68 -3.11 -4.20 15.52
C GLN A 68 -4.31 -5.15 15.41
N MET A 69 -5.51 -4.71 15.79
CA MET A 69 -6.73 -5.51 15.71
C MET A 69 -7.38 -5.48 14.33
N LYS A 70 -7.10 -4.48 13.48
CA LYS A 70 -7.60 -4.37 12.09
C LYS A 70 -7.52 -5.70 11.31
N PRO A 71 -6.39 -6.43 11.28
CA PRO A 71 -6.31 -7.72 10.58
C PRO A 71 -7.26 -8.80 11.12
N TYR A 72 -7.52 -8.80 12.44
CA TYR A 72 -8.34 -9.81 13.09
C TYR A 72 -9.84 -9.52 12.96
N LYS A 73 -10.24 -8.27 12.68
CA LYS A 73 -11.65 -7.90 12.43
C LYS A 73 -12.25 -8.58 11.21
N ALA A 74 -11.44 -8.93 10.21
CA ALA A 74 -11.87 -9.63 9.01
C ALA A 74 -12.02 -11.16 9.21
N GLY A 75 -11.86 -11.67 10.43
CA GLY A 75 -11.92 -13.11 10.74
C GLY A 75 -10.63 -13.86 10.40
N THR A 76 -10.68 -15.21 10.44
CA THR A 76 -9.48 -16.05 10.19
C THR A 76 -9.10 -16.07 8.71
N GLN A 77 -8.23 -15.14 8.31
CA GLN A 77 -7.77 -14.98 6.93
C GLN A 77 -6.90 -16.15 6.41
N TRP A 78 -6.22 -16.89 7.28
CA TRP A 78 -5.29 -17.97 6.90
C TRP A 78 -5.92 -19.37 6.85
N LYS A 79 -7.24 -19.47 6.65
CA LYS A 79 -7.89 -20.74 6.28
C LYS A 79 -7.71 -21.02 4.78
N PHE A 80 -7.99 -22.25 4.34
CA PHE A 80 -7.77 -22.71 2.96
C PHE A 80 -8.28 -21.73 1.89
N ALA A 81 -9.49 -21.18 2.05
CA ALA A 81 -10.07 -20.23 1.09
C ALA A 81 -9.26 -18.92 0.97
N GLY A 82 -8.81 -18.37 2.11
CA GLY A 82 -7.99 -17.15 2.12
C GLY A 82 -6.57 -17.41 1.60
N ALA A 83 -5.99 -18.56 1.93
CA ALA A 83 -4.71 -19.00 1.36
C ALA A 83 -4.78 -19.20 -0.17
N PHE A 84 -5.89 -19.74 -0.68
CA PHE A 84 -6.13 -19.92 -2.11
C PHE A 84 -6.34 -18.59 -2.85
N TYR A 85 -7.13 -17.68 -2.27
CA TYR A 85 -7.28 -16.32 -2.80
C TYR A 85 -5.93 -15.60 -2.86
N PHE A 86 -5.15 -15.67 -1.78
CA PHE A 86 -3.81 -15.10 -1.73
C PHE A 86 -2.89 -15.68 -2.81
N ALA A 87 -2.82 -17.01 -2.96
CA ALA A 87 -2.03 -17.65 -4.01
C ALA A 87 -2.43 -17.17 -5.42
N THR A 88 -3.74 -16.99 -5.67
CA THR A 88 -4.24 -16.45 -6.93
C THR A 88 -3.76 -15.01 -7.17
N THR A 89 -3.82 -14.14 -6.17
CA THR A 89 -3.33 -12.75 -6.29
C THR A 89 -1.82 -12.64 -6.53
N VAL A 90 -1.04 -13.59 -6.01
CA VAL A 90 0.42 -13.68 -6.23
C VAL A 90 0.72 -14.12 -7.66
N ILE A 91 0.07 -15.19 -8.14
CA ILE A 91 0.28 -15.72 -9.49
C ILE A 91 -0.18 -14.72 -10.56
N THR A 92 -1.32 -14.05 -10.33
CA THR A 92 -1.90 -13.05 -11.24
C THR A 92 -1.20 -11.70 -11.18
N THR A 93 -0.23 -11.50 -10.27
CA THR A 93 0.50 -10.23 -10.07
C THR A 93 -0.40 -9.03 -9.75
N ILE A 94 -1.63 -9.27 -9.28
CA ILE A 94 -2.57 -8.21 -8.85
C ILE A 94 -2.05 -7.54 -7.58
N GLY A 95 -1.35 -8.28 -6.70
CA GLY A 95 -0.58 -7.71 -5.61
C GLY A 95 -1.41 -6.87 -4.63
N MET A 96 -2.48 -7.44 -4.07
CA MET A 96 -3.21 -6.81 -2.97
C MET A 96 -2.38 -6.95 -1.70
N TYR A 97 -1.82 -5.84 -1.20
CA TYR A 97 -1.13 -5.76 0.08
C TYR A 97 -2.13 -6.00 1.21
N MET A 98 -2.40 -7.27 1.52
CA MET A 98 -3.16 -7.61 2.70
C MET A 98 -2.24 -7.39 3.90
N GLU A 99 -2.41 -6.28 4.62
CA GLU A 99 -1.57 -5.82 5.77
C GLU A 99 -1.43 -6.83 6.93
N SER A 100 -2.01 -8.03 6.80
CA SER A 100 -1.99 -9.11 7.79
C SER A 100 -1.03 -10.24 7.40
N ILE A 101 0.22 -9.92 7.06
CA ILE A 101 1.21 -10.94 6.69
C ILE A 101 1.93 -11.44 7.94
N CYS A 102 1.67 -12.69 8.33
CA CYS A 102 2.52 -13.41 9.28
C CYS A 102 3.92 -13.56 8.66
N GLY A 103 4.98 -13.14 9.36
CA GLY A 103 6.31 -12.80 8.80
C GLY A 103 6.98 -13.81 7.87
N PHE A 104 6.57 -15.09 7.87
CA PHE A 104 7.02 -16.11 6.92
C PHE A 104 6.62 -15.81 5.45
N VAL A 105 5.47 -15.16 5.24
CA VAL A 105 4.94 -14.87 3.89
C VAL A 105 5.51 -13.56 3.31
N GLN A 106 5.95 -12.64 4.17
CA GLN A 106 6.66 -11.41 3.78
C GLN A 106 7.97 -11.73 3.05
N PHE A 107 8.68 -12.75 3.54
CA PHE A 107 9.94 -13.24 2.97
C PHE A 107 9.75 -13.89 1.59
N LEU A 108 8.67 -14.67 1.40
CA LEU A 108 8.34 -15.30 0.12
C LEU A 108 7.92 -14.27 -0.95
N LEU A 109 7.18 -13.22 -0.58
CA LEU A 109 6.85 -12.11 -1.49
C LEU A 109 8.10 -11.31 -1.89
N PHE A 110 9.02 -11.06 -0.95
CA PHE A 110 10.29 -10.40 -1.24
C PHE A 110 11.12 -11.23 -2.23
N LEU A 111 11.24 -12.55 -2.00
CA LEU A 111 11.93 -13.46 -2.90
C LEU A 111 11.28 -13.55 -4.29
N TYR A 112 9.94 -13.59 -4.38
CA TYR A 112 9.24 -13.64 -5.67
C TYR A 112 9.36 -12.32 -6.44
N CYS A 113 9.24 -11.18 -5.76
CA CYS A 113 9.41 -9.85 -6.35
C CYS A 113 10.84 -9.61 -6.82
N VAL A 114 11.85 -10.03 -6.04
CA VAL A 114 13.27 -9.97 -6.44
C VAL A 114 13.55 -10.92 -7.61
N HIS A 115 13.00 -12.14 -7.61
CA HIS A 115 13.20 -13.09 -8.72
C HIS A 115 12.56 -12.62 -10.04
N LYS A 116 11.39 -11.95 -10.00
CA LYS A 116 10.78 -11.34 -11.21
C LYS A 116 11.53 -10.10 -11.70
N ASN A 117 12.03 -9.25 -10.81
CA ASN A 117 12.86 -8.09 -11.19
C ASN A 117 14.19 -8.51 -11.84
N VAL A 118 14.83 -9.58 -11.35
CA VAL A 118 16.06 -10.13 -11.95
C VAL A 118 15.81 -10.75 -13.32
N ARG A 119 14.63 -11.33 -13.56
CA ARG A 119 14.26 -11.88 -14.87
C ARG A 119 13.88 -10.79 -15.89
N PHE A 120 13.41 -9.63 -15.42
CA PHE A 120 13.12 -8.46 -16.27
C PHE A 120 14.39 -7.70 -16.71
N MET A 121 15.47 -7.72 -15.93
CA MET A 121 16.77 -7.15 -16.34
C MET A 121 17.59 -8.03 -17.32
N ARG A 122 17.12 -9.25 -17.62
CA ARG A 122 17.81 -10.18 -18.54
C ARG A 122 17.11 -10.38 -19.89
N ALA A 123 16.05 -9.64 -20.18
CA ALA A 123 15.33 -9.70 -21.45
C ALA A 123 15.47 -8.40 -22.25
#